data_AF-A0A9D1HN15-F1
#
_entry.id   AF-A0A9D1HN15-F1
#
_cell.length_a   1.000
_cell.length_b   1.000
_cell.length_c   1.000
_cell.angle_alpha   90.00
_cell.angle_beta   90.00
_cell.angle_gamma   90.00
#
_symmetry.space_group_name_H-M   'P 1'
#
loop_
_entity.id
_entity.type
_entity.pdbx_description
1 polymer ?
#
loop_
_entity_poly.entity_id
_entity_poly.type
_entity_poly.pdbx_seq_one_letter_code
_entity_poly.pdbx_strand_id
1 'polypeptide(L)'
;MKRLYKIGMVLSLVAGLLTACNTNHEVSVNEKNGGEEMFNENRLSGNVPEQLAEIPDDYLQPASQPGTLDRLTYQTWESFSYAQHTNPLTKEAWIYLPYGYNAERPYNVFYLSHGGWSDETTIMGTDENPTILKHFIDHAIEEGRMRPMILVMLTYNNTSDRDSWDYGLALDLTDQFHQELINDLIPAVESRYHTYATDTTPEGLKASRDHRGFGGFSIGSVNTWCTFRYALDY
;
A
#
# COMPACT_ATOMS: atom_id res chain seq x y z
N MET A 1 -10.38 23.04 -33.97
CA MET A 1 -8.96 23.46 -33.95
C MET A 1 -8.25 22.63 -32.88
N LYS A 2 -7.43 21.65 -33.29
CA LYS A 2 -6.69 20.75 -32.39
C LYS A 2 -5.44 21.49 -31.88
N ARG A 3 -5.28 21.62 -30.56
CA ARG A 3 -4.03 22.09 -29.94
C ARG A 3 -3.22 20.87 -29.50
N LEU A 4 -2.17 20.55 -30.24
CA LEU A 4 -1.09 19.65 -29.81
C LEU A 4 -0.23 20.40 -28.79
N TYR A 5 -0.14 19.91 -27.56
CA TYR A 5 0.93 20.30 -26.65
C TYR A 5 2.07 19.29 -26.79
N LYS A 6 3.16 19.73 -27.42
CA LYS A 6 4.46 19.07 -27.34
C LYS A 6 5.07 19.45 -25.98
N ILE A 7 5.11 18.52 -25.05
CA ILE A 7 6.02 18.58 -23.90
C ILE A 7 6.92 17.36 -24.04
N GLY A 8 8.14 17.59 -24.54
CA GLY A 8 9.20 16.60 -24.52
C GLY A 8 9.74 16.50 -23.11
N MET A 9 9.50 15.39 -22.44
CA MET A 9 10.26 14.98 -21.26
C MET A 9 11.18 13.85 -21.71
N VAL A 10 12.47 14.14 -21.74
CA VAL A 10 13.53 13.17 -22.00
C VAL A 10 13.61 12.25 -20.78
N LEU A 11 12.93 11.09 -20.84
CA LEU A 11 13.23 9.97 -19.97
C LEU A 11 14.43 9.22 -20.55
N SER A 12 15.61 9.49 -20.00
CA SER A 12 16.78 8.63 -20.22
C SER A 12 16.60 7.34 -19.41
N LEU A 13 15.92 6.36 -20.00
CA LEU A 13 15.99 4.96 -19.59
C LEU A 13 17.40 4.44 -19.90
N VAL A 14 18.22 4.25 -18.87
CA VAL A 14 19.46 3.48 -19.00
C VAL A 14 19.08 2.00 -18.97
N ALA A 15 18.88 1.44 -20.15
CA ALA A 15 18.79 0.01 -20.36
C ALA A 15 20.21 -0.58 -20.49
N GLY A 16 20.51 -1.56 -19.64
CA GLY A 16 21.33 -2.74 -19.91
C GLY A 16 22.81 -2.55 -20.25
N LEU A 17 23.67 -3.10 -19.40
CA LEU A 17 24.86 -3.85 -19.83
C LEU A 17 25.07 -5.02 -18.86
N LEU A 18 24.45 -6.15 -19.22
CA LEU A 18 24.93 -7.47 -18.80
C LEU A 18 26.25 -7.71 -19.53
N THR A 19 27.36 -7.65 -18.81
CA THR A 19 28.62 -8.22 -19.27
C THR A 19 28.98 -9.35 -18.31
N ALA A 20 28.94 -10.56 -18.86
CA ALA A 20 29.39 -11.78 -18.25
C ALA A 20 30.85 -11.65 -17.79
N CYS A 21 31.10 -11.99 -16.53
CA CYS A 21 32.38 -12.52 -16.09
C CYS A 21 32.15 -13.95 -15.62
N ASN A 22 32.42 -14.85 -16.55
CA ASN A 22 32.55 -16.27 -16.33
C ASN A 22 33.81 -16.53 -15.49
N THR A 23 33.64 -17.00 -14.25
CA THR A 23 34.71 -17.69 -13.53
C THR A 23 34.15 -19.01 -13.00
N ASN A 24 34.61 -20.09 -13.63
CA ASN A 24 34.34 -21.46 -13.26
C ASN A 24 34.70 -21.70 -11.79
N HIS A 25 33.71 -22.01 -10.97
CA HIS A 25 33.91 -22.83 -9.78
C HIS A 25 32.83 -23.90 -9.78
N GLU A 26 33.20 -25.11 -10.20
CA GLU A 26 32.39 -26.30 -9.97
C GLU A 26 32.31 -26.53 -8.45
N VAL A 27 31.11 -26.39 -7.91
CA VAL A 27 30.75 -26.93 -6.60
C VAL A 27 29.64 -27.94 -6.87
N SER A 28 30.00 -29.22 -6.84
CA SER A 28 29.05 -30.33 -6.90
C SER A 28 28.23 -30.37 -5.61
N VAL A 29 26.95 -30.03 -5.68
CA VAL A 29 26.00 -30.31 -4.59
C VAL A 29 25.16 -31.51 -5.01
N ASN A 30 25.25 -32.56 -4.20
CA ASN A 30 24.48 -33.80 -4.29
C ASN A 30 22.98 -33.51 -4.30
N GLU A 31 22.30 -33.82 -5.40
CA GLU A 31 20.85 -34.00 -5.40
C GLU A 31 20.49 -35.28 -4.63
N LYS A 32 19.73 -35.14 -3.54
CA LYS A 32 18.75 -36.14 -3.12
C LYS A 32 17.76 -35.60 -2.09
N ASN A 33 16.50 -35.67 -2.48
CA ASN A 33 15.28 -35.79 -1.68
C ASN A 33 14.77 -34.52 -0.96
N GLY A 34 14.01 -33.72 -1.70
CA GLY A 34 12.90 -32.92 -1.18
C GLY A 34 11.83 -32.85 -2.25
N GLY A 35 10.62 -33.33 -1.98
CA GLY A 35 9.56 -33.47 -2.98
C GLY A 35 9.26 -32.16 -3.71
N GLU A 36 9.18 -32.23 -5.03
CA GLU A 36 8.64 -31.16 -5.86
C GLU A 36 7.15 -31.00 -5.53
N GLU A 37 6.81 -30.10 -4.60
CA GLU A 37 5.51 -29.46 -4.67
C GLU A 37 5.51 -28.58 -5.92
N MET A 38 4.99 -29.16 -6.99
CA MET A 38 4.76 -28.52 -8.27
C MET A 38 3.99 -27.21 -8.04
N PHE A 39 4.63 -26.07 -8.29
CA PHE A 39 3.98 -24.76 -8.28
C PHE A 39 2.76 -24.82 -9.22
N ASN A 40 1.57 -24.83 -8.63
CA ASN A 40 0.33 -24.90 -9.38
C ASN A 40 0.00 -23.48 -9.88
N GLU A 41 0.35 -23.19 -11.14
CA GLU A 41 0.07 -21.92 -11.83
C GLU A 41 -1.43 -21.53 -11.78
N ASN A 42 -2.33 -22.49 -11.55
CA ASN A 42 -3.78 -22.24 -11.41
C ASN A 42 -4.19 -21.48 -10.12
N ARG A 43 -3.25 -21.06 -9.27
CA ARG A 43 -3.56 -20.25 -8.07
C ARG A 43 -3.47 -18.73 -8.30
N LEU A 44 -2.97 -18.27 -9.44
CA LEU A 44 -3.02 -16.86 -9.80
C LEU A 44 -4.31 -16.61 -10.58
N SER A 45 -5.40 -16.30 -9.86
CA SER A 45 -6.68 -15.93 -10.48
C SER A 45 -6.60 -14.51 -11.03
N GLY A 46 -6.05 -14.34 -12.23
CA GLY A 46 -6.05 -13.04 -12.91
C GLY A 46 -5.43 -13.12 -14.31
N ASN A 47 -6.17 -12.69 -15.32
CA ASN A 47 -5.61 -12.42 -16.64
C ASN A 47 -4.86 -11.08 -16.55
N VAL A 48 -3.52 -11.11 -16.51
CA VAL A 48 -2.73 -9.89 -16.64
C VAL A 48 -2.83 -9.43 -18.10
N PRO A 49 -3.41 -8.25 -18.38
CA PRO A 49 -3.56 -7.80 -19.76
C PRO A 49 -2.18 -7.49 -20.36
N GLU A 50 -1.97 -7.83 -21.62
CA GLU A 50 -0.73 -7.52 -22.35
C GLU A 50 -0.50 -6.02 -22.53
N GLN A 51 -1.55 -5.21 -22.38
CA GLN A 51 -1.53 -3.77 -22.56
C GLN A 51 -2.20 -3.06 -21.38
N LEU A 52 -1.70 -1.87 -21.07
CA LEU A 52 -2.35 -0.98 -20.10
C LEU A 52 -3.69 -0.51 -20.69
N ALA A 53 -4.74 -0.61 -19.89
CA ALA A 53 -6.02 -0.03 -20.23
C ALA A 53 -5.99 1.48 -19.98
N GLU A 54 -6.55 2.25 -20.91
CA GLU A 54 -6.78 3.68 -20.69
C GLU A 54 -7.94 3.89 -19.72
N ILE A 55 -7.77 4.87 -18.84
CA ILE A 55 -8.82 5.30 -17.91
C ILE A 55 -9.80 6.19 -18.67
N PRO A 56 -11.12 5.90 -18.65
CA PRO A 56 -12.10 6.76 -19.31
C PRO A 56 -12.07 8.20 -18.77
N ASP A 57 -12.25 9.20 -19.64
CA ASP A 57 -12.22 10.61 -19.25
C ASP A 57 -13.28 10.95 -18.16
N ASP A 58 -14.40 10.23 -18.14
CA ASP A 58 -15.46 10.43 -17.15
C ASP A 58 -15.02 10.08 -15.71
N TYR A 59 -13.95 9.28 -15.55
CA TYR A 59 -13.41 8.93 -14.23
C TYR A 59 -12.67 10.11 -13.56
N LEU A 60 -12.46 11.21 -14.29
CA LEU A 60 -11.91 12.44 -13.73
C LEU A 60 -12.93 13.17 -12.85
N GLN A 61 -14.22 12.88 -13.00
CA GLN A 61 -15.32 13.48 -12.25
C GLN A 61 -15.88 12.50 -11.21
N PRO A 62 -16.56 12.99 -10.15
CA PRO A 62 -17.20 12.13 -9.16
C PRO A 62 -18.16 11.10 -9.79
N ALA A 63 -18.12 9.86 -9.28
CA ALA A 63 -19.04 8.79 -9.65
C ALA A 63 -20.46 9.04 -9.12
N SER A 64 -21.45 8.27 -9.62
CA SER A 64 -22.84 8.39 -9.11
C SER A 64 -23.01 7.71 -7.76
N GLN A 65 -22.15 6.73 -7.45
CA GLN A 65 -22.07 6.00 -6.19
C GLN A 65 -20.71 6.23 -5.52
N PRO A 66 -20.42 7.43 -4.99
CA PRO A 66 -19.12 7.71 -4.40
C PRO A 66 -18.96 7.05 -3.02
N GLY A 67 -17.80 6.43 -2.77
CA GLY A 67 -17.39 6.06 -1.42
C GLY A 67 -17.09 7.28 -0.55
N THR A 68 -16.80 7.09 0.73
CA THR A 68 -16.43 8.17 1.68
C THR A 68 -14.96 8.12 2.05
N LEU A 69 -14.44 9.24 2.53
CA LEU A 69 -13.12 9.35 3.14
C LEU A 69 -13.31 9.73 4.61
N ASP A 70 -12.89 8.85 5.50
CA ASP A 70 -12.97 9.03 6.93
C ASP A 70 -11.57 9.31 7.49
N ARG A 71 -11.47 10.32 8.36
CA ARG A 71 -10.25 10.56 9.12
C ARG A 71 -10.16 9.63 10.33
N LEU A 72 -9.03 8.94 10.47
CA LEU A 72 -8.66 8.15 11.65
C LEU A 72 -7.46 8.79 12.34
N THR A 73 -7.61 9.11 13.62
CA THR A 73 -6.51 9.52 14.50
C THR A 73 -6.18 8.37 15.45
N TYR A 74 -4.90 8.07 15.64
CA TYR A 74 -4.41 7.00 16.50
C TYR A 74 -3.14 7.41 17.23
N GLN A 75 -2.82 6.68 18.29
CA GLN A 75 -1.59 6.87 19.07
C GLN A 75 -0.53 5.89 18.60
N THR A 76 0.72 6.36 18.56
CA THR A 76 1.92 5.57 18.30
C THR A 76 3.12 6.20 19.01
N TRP A 77 4.34 5.86 18.59
CA TRP A 77 5.59 6.26 19.21
C TRP A 77 6.61 6.71 18.16
N GLU A 78 7.59 7.50 18.61
CA GLU A 78 8.72 7.88 17.75
C GLU A 78 9.47 6.65 17.21
N SER A 79 9.73 6.63 15.90
CA SER A 79 10.14 5.42 15.18
C SER A 79 11.50 4.87 15.62
N PHE A 80 12.52 5.72 15.82
CA PHE A 80 13.88 5.27 16.12
C PHE A 80 14.06 4.80 17.58
N SER A 81 13.13 5.19 18.46
CA SER A 81 13.07 4.76 19.86
C SER A 81 11.82 3.96 20.19
N TYR A 82 11.12 3.41 19.19
CA TYR A 82 9.79 2.80 19.32
C TYR A 82 9.68 1.84 20.51
N ALA A 83 10.63 0.90 20.63
CA ALA A 83 10.64 -0.13 21.68
C ALA A 83 10.67 0.42 23.12
N GLN A 84 11.07 1.67 23.32
CA GLN A 84 11.14 2.31 24.63
C GLN A 84 9.77 2.84 25.07
N HIS A 85 8.88 3.15 24.12
CA HIS A 85 7.58 3.77 24.38
C HIS A 85 7.67 5.01 25.30
N THR A 86 8.63 5.90 25.02
CA THR A 86 8.85 7.12 25.83
C THR A 86 8.40 8.41 25.15
N ASN A 87 8.27 8.41 23.82
CA ASN A 87 7.93 9.58 23.01
C ASN A 87 6.62 9.32 22.25
N PRO A 88 5.45 9.56 22.87
CA PRO A 88 4.17 9.29 22.23
C PRO A 88 3.89 10.30 21.11
N LEU A 89 3.28 9.81 20.05
CA LEU A 89 2.86 10.58 18.89
C LEU A 89 1.39 10.33 18.61
N THR A 90 0.68 11.37 18.20
CA THR A 90 -0.67 11.25 17.64
C THR A 90 -0.59 11.43 16.14
N LYS A 91 -0.97 10.41 15.37
CA LYS A 91 -0.89 10.40 13.92
C LYS A 91 -2.26 10.23 13.27
N GLU A 92 -2.31 10.52 11.98
CA GLU A 92 -3.50 10.47 11.15
C GLU A 92 -3.34 9.45 10.02
N ALA A 93 -4.44 8.80 9.66
CA ALA A 93 -4.60 8.03 8.43
C ALA A 93 -5.97 8.36 7.81
N TRP A 94 -6.06 8.32 6.48
CA TRP A 94 -7.30 8.50 5.75
C TRP A 94 -7.85 7.15 5.29
N ILE A 95 -9.13 6.91 5.53
CA ILE A 95 -9.78 5.63 5.31
C ILE A 95 -10.83 5.80 4.22
N TYR A 96 -10.62 5.17 3.08
CA TYR A 96 -11.64 5.05 2.05
C TYR A 96 -12.61 3.94 2.43
N LEU A 97 -13.89 4.26 2.48
CA LEU A 97 -14.97 3.30 2.59
C LEU A 97 -15.73 3.23 1.26
N PRO A 98 -15.94 2.04 0.69
CA PRO A 98 -16.66 1.93 -0.58
C PRO A 98 -18.12 2.36 -0.40
N TYR A 99 -18.75 2.79 -1.50
CA TYR A 99 -20.18 3.12 -1.48
C TYR A 99 -21.02 1.97 -0.89
N GLY A 100 -21.93 2.32 0.01
CA GLY A 100 -22.75 1.33 0.72
C GLY A 100 -21.95 0.45 1.69
N TYR A 101 -20.83 0.94 2.23
CA TYR A 101 -20.14 0.29 3.35
C TYR A 101 -21.13 -0.06 4.47
N ASN A 102 -21.12 -1.32 4.91
CA ASN A 102 -21.96 -1.84 5.98
C ASN A 102 -21.09 -2.52 7.03
N ALA A 103 -21.07 -1.99 8.24
CA ALA A 103 -20.31 -2.51 9.37
C ALA A 103 -20.83 -3.87 9.91
N GLU A 104 -21.83 -4.50 9.29
CA GLU A 104 -22.29 -5.85 9.60
C GLU A 104 -21.59 -6.95 8.77
N ARG A 105 -20.79 -6.59 7.77
CA ARG A 105 -20.04 -7.54 6.94
C ARG A 105 -18.55 -7.18 6.83
N PRO A 106 -17.66 -8.17 6.69
CA PRO A 106 -16.24 -7.93 6.56
C PRO A 106 -15.86 -7.48 5.14
N TYR A 107 -14.84 -6.61 5.06
CA TYR A 107 -14.23 -6.16 3.81
C TYR A 107 -12.74 -6.51 3.79
N ASN A 108 -12.20 -6.76 2.59
CA ASN A 108 -10.75 -6.76 2.42
C ASN A 108 -10.21 -5.35 2.74
N VAL A 109 -8.97 -5.26 3.17
CA VAL A 109 -8.31 -3.99 3.50
C VAL A 109 -6.97 -3.88 2.76
N PHE A 110 -6.67 -2.69 2.24
CA PHE A 110 -5.41 -2.43 1.55
C PHE A 110 -4.76 -1.14 2.05
N TYR A 111 -3.53 -1.24 2.55
CA TYR A 111 -2.74 -0.14 3.08
C TYR A 111 -1.86 0.47 1.99
N LEU A 112 -1.92 1.79 1.82
CA LEU A 112 -1.23 2.55 0.79
C LEU A 112 -0.27 3.59 1.39
N SER A 113 1.02 3.37 1.18
CA SER A 113 2.09 4.29 1.57
C SER A 113 2.37 5.31 0.47
N HIS A 114 2.43 6.59 0.85
CA HIS A 114 2.83 7.69 -0.04
C HIS A 114 4.32 7.63 -0.44
N GLY A 115 4.72 8.49 -1.37
CA GLY A 115 6.12 8.62 -1.83
C GLY A 115 6.92 9.63 -1.00
N GLY A 116 8.09 10.05 -1.49
CA GLY A 116 8.79 11.20 -0.90
C GLY A 116 7.98 12.49 -1.08
N TRP A 117 8.30 13.53 -0.31
CA TRP A 117 7.69 14.87 -0.40
C TRP A 117 6.16 14.91 -0.22
N SER A 118 5.63 13.99 0.58
CA SER A 118 4.20 13.67 0.62
C SER A 118 3.77 13.15 2.00
N ASP A 119 2.47 12.89 2.15
CA ASP A 119 1.79 12.50 3.38
C ASP A 119 0.54 11.63 3.08
N GLU A 120 -0.20 11.26 4.12
CA GLU A 120 -1.42 10.44 4.08
C GLU A 120 -2.56 11.04 3.25
N THR A 121 -2.54 12.35 2.97
CA THR A 121 -3.59 13.02 2.19
C THR A 121 -3.32 12.98 0.69
N THR A 122 -2.10 12.66 0.26
CA THR A 122 -1.69 12.87 -1.13
C THR A 122 -2.33 11.89 -2.12
N ILE A 123 -2.55 10.63 -1.72
CA ILE A 123 -3.02 9.59 -2.65
C ILE A 123 -4.50 9.78 -2.98
N MET A 124 -5.35 9.89 -1.95
CA MET A 124 -6.81 9.97 -2.12
C MET A 124 -7.42 11.32 -1.78
N GLY A 125 -6.66 12.22 -1.18
CA GLY A 125 -7.19 13.49 -0.67
C GLY A 125 -7.87 13.32 0.67
N THR A 126 -8.72 14.28 0.98
CA THR A 126 -9.56 14.32 2.18
C THR A 126 -11.04 14.27 1.80
N ASP A 127 -11.94 14.22 2.77
CA ASP A 127 -13.39 14.35 2.56
C ASP A 127 -13.78 15.68 1.87
N GLU A 128 -13.06 16.76 2.17
CA GLU A 128 -13.29 18.08 1.57
C GLU A 128 -12.61 18.27 0.21
N ASN A 129 -11.50 17.56 -0.03
CA ASN A 129 -10.69 17.71 -1.24
C ASN A 129 -10.19 16.35 -1.76
N PRO A 130 -11.09 15.50 -2.31
CA PRO A 130 -10.72 14.20 -2.85
C PRO A 130 -9.89 14.34 -4.13
N THR A 131 -8.96 13.42 -4.36
CA THR A 131 -8.16 13.39 -5.59
C THR A 131 -8.89 12.70 -6.73
N ILE A 132 -8.36 12.86 -7.95
CA ILE A 132 -8.82 12.11 -9.13
C ILE A 132 -8.73 10.59 -8.91
N LEU A 133 -7.75 10.11 -8.13
CA LEU A 133 -7.63 8.68 -7.85
C LEU A 133 -8.82 8.15 -7.04
N LYS A 134 -9.37 8.96 -6.13
CA LYS A 134 -10.60 8.60 -5.42
C LYS A 134 -11.76 8.40 -6.40
N HIS A 135 -11.94 9.34 -7.35
CA HIS A 135 -12.98 9.22 -8.38
C HIS A 135 -12.78 7.95 -9.23
N PHE A 136 -11.54 7.67 -9.62
CA PHE A 136 -11.20 6.45 -10.36
C PHE A 136 -11.64 5.18 -9.62
N ILE A 137 -11.35 5.10 -8.32
CA ILE A 137 -11.70 3.94 -7.49
C ILE A 137 -13.22 3.80 -7.35
N ASP A 138 -13.95 4.91 -7.19
CA ASP A 138 -15.41 4.86 -7.13
C ASP A 138 -16.03 4.30 -8.42
N HIS A 139 -15.63 4.82 -9.58
CA HIS A 139 -16.13 4.32 -10.87
C HIS A 139 -15.75 2.87 -11.10
N ALA A 140 -14.52 2.47 -10.76
CA ALA A 140 -14.08 1.09 -10.87
C ALA A 140 -14.93 0.14 -10.00
N ILE A 141 -15.36 0.58 -8.82
CA ILE A 141 -16.26 -0.17 -7.94
C ILE A 141 -17.70 -0.16 -8.47
N GLU A 142 -18.22 1.00 -8.88
CA GLU A 142 -19.57 1.17 -9.44
C GLU A 142 -19.79 0.30 -10.69
N GLU A 143 -18.78 0.20 -11.56
CA GLU A 143 -18.82 -0.65 -12.75
C GLU A 143 -18.47 -2.13 -12.48
N GLY A 144 -18.13 -2.50 -11.25
CA GLY A 144 -17.77 -3.87 -10.88
C GLY A 144 -16.41 -4.34 -11.40
N ARG A 145 -15.54 -3.41 -11.86
CA ARG A 145 -14.15 -3.70 -12.25
C ARG A 145 -13.25 -3.93 -11.04
N MET A 146 -13.60 -3.33 -9.91
CA MET A 146 -12.94 -3.51 -8.62
C MET A 146 -13.96 -3.97 -7.58
N ARG A 147 -13.60 -4.96 -6.76
CA ARG A 147 -14.45 -5.37 -5.63
C ARG A 147 -14.43 -4.27 -4.56
N PRO A 148 -15.56 -3.96 -3.91
CA PRO A 148 -15.60 -3.06 -2.76
C PRO A 148 -14.61 -3.50 -1.67
N MET A 149 -13.76 -2.59 -1.20
CA MET A 149 -12.79 -2.85 -0.13
C MET A 149 -12.42 -1.56 0.60
N ILE A 150 -11.88 -1.70 1.81
CA ILE A 150 -11.36 -0.57 2.59
C ILE A 150 -9.95 -0.25 2.09
N LEU A 151 -9.64 1.04 1.88
CA LEU A 151 -8.28 1.48 1.56
C LEU A 151 -7.79 2.43 2.66
N VAL A 152 -6.56 2.24 3.11
CA VAL A 152 -5.97 2.97 4.23
C VAL A 152 -4.77 3.75 3.70
N MET A 153 -4.90 5.07 3.64
CA MET A 153 -3.84 5.97 3.23
C MET A 153 -3.09 6.38 4.50
N LEU A 154 -1.86 5.90 4.61
CA LEU A 154 -1.01 6.05 5.79
C LEU A 154 0.15 6.98 5.51
N THR A 155 0.85 7.39 6.57
CA THR A 155 2.10 8.15 6.49
C THR A 155 3.21 7.48 7.29
N TYR A 156 4.39 7.35 6.69
CA TYR A 156 5.61 6.94 7.41
C TYR A 156 6.35 8.14 8.01
N ASN A 157 5.94 9.38 7.68
CA ASN A 157 6.40 10.56 8.41
C ASN A 157 6.11 10.34 9.90
N ASN A 158 7.03 10.72 10.78
CA ASN A 158 6.95 10.37 12.18
C ASN A 158 6.80 11.60 13.07
N THR A 159 7.82 12.46 13.12
CA THR A 159 7.80 13.63 14.02
C THR A 159 7.50 14.94 13.30
N SER A 160 7.59 14.96 11.97
CA SER A 160 7.23 16.12 11.14
C SER A 160 6.53 15.69 9.85
N ASP A 161 5.57 16.49 9.42
CA ASP A 161 4.94 16.45 8.09
C ASP A 161 5.92 16.56 6.91
N ARG A 162 7.18 16.95 7.16
CA ARG A 162 8.23 17.09 6.16
C ARG A 162 9.33 16.04 6.26
N ASP A 163 9.17 15.01 7.09
CA ASP A 163 10.17 13.95 7.22
C ASP A 163 10.50 13.31 5.86
N SER A 164 9.49 13.11 5.00
CA SER A 164 9.65 12.59 3.64
C SER A 164 10.36 13.52 2.64
N TRP A 165 10.72 14.75 3.04
CA TRP A 165 11.46 15.68 2.18
C TRP A 165 12.97 15.43 2.21
N ASP A 166 13.46 14.78 3.26
CA ASP A 166 14.83 14.26 3.31
C ASP A 166 14.81 12.79 2.87
N TYR A 167 15.48 12.51 1.75
CA TYR A 167 15.49 11.18 1.15
C TYR A 167 16.12 10.11 2.06
N GLY A 168 17.17 10.47 2.80
CA GLY A 168 17.84 9.53 3.72
C GLY A 168 16.95 9.21 4.91
N LEU A 169 16.38 10.24 5.53
CA LEU A 169 15.43 10.07 6.64
C LEU A 169 14.20 9.27 6.20
N ALA A 170 13.67 9.52 5.00
CA ALA A 170 12.54 8.78 4.47
C ALA A 170 12.84 7.27 4.35
N LEU A 171 14.04 6.91 3.87
CA LEU A 171 14.47 5.50 3.83
C LEU A 171 14.54 4.89 5.24
N ASP A 172 15.19 5.59 6.16
CA ASP A 172 15.36 5.12 7.55
C ASP A 172 14.00 4.94 8.25
N LEU A 173 13.07 5.89 8.06
CA LEU A 173 11.72 5.80 8.60
C LEU A 173 10.93 4.63 8.01
N THR A 174 11.02 4.39 6.70
CA THR A 174 10.35 3.23 6.08
C THR A 174 10.87 1.89 6.59
N ASP A 175 12.16 1.79 6.95
CA ASP A 175 12.70 0.56 7.57
C ASP A 175 12.13 0.32 8.97
N GLN A 176 11.85 1.39 9.73
CA GLN A 176 11.26 1.30 11.07
C GLN A 176 9.72 1.17 11.10
N PHE A 177 9.04 1.57 10.02
CA PHE A 177 7.57 1.73 10.00
C PHE A 177 6.78 0.46 10.33
N HIS A 178 7.36 -0.73 10.14
CA HIS A 178 6.73 -2.01 10.48
C HIS A 178 6.26 -2.09 11.94
N GLN A 179 6.98 -1.44 12.87
CA GLN A 179 6.61 -1.42 14.28
C GLN A 179 5.30 -0.68 14.52
N GLU A 180 5.18 0.53 13.98
CA GLU A 180 3.93 1.31 14.02
C GLU A 180 2.82 0.59 13.27
N LEU A 181 3.12 0.02 12.09
CA LEU A 181 2.15 -0.67 11.26
C LEU A 181 1.46 -1.82 12.00
N ILE A 182 2.24 -2.75 12.56
CA ILE A 182 1.73 -3.98 13.17
C ILE A 182 1.08 -3.70 14.54
N ASN A 183 1.71 -2.86 15.35
CA ASN A 183 1.34 -2.72 16.76
C ASN A 183 0.30 -1.62 17.00
N ASP A 184 0.23 -0.61 16.11
CA ASP A 184 -0.63 0.57 16.31
C ASP A 184 -1.65 0.74 15.18
N LEU A 185 -1.18 0.91 13.94
CA LEU A 185 -2.05 1.32 12.83
C LEU A 185 -3.04 0.22 12.41
N ILE A 186 -2.58 -1.02 12.21
CA ILE A 186 -3.47 -2.15 11.88
C ILE A 186 -4.52 -2.34 12.98
N PRO A 187 -4.16 -2.45 14.28
CA PRO A 187 -5.15 -2.51 15.36
C PRO A 187 -6.12 -1.32 15.41
N ALA A 188 -5.64 -0.10 15.17
CA ALA A 188 -6.49 1.09 15.20
C ALA A 188 -7.53 1.10 14.05
N VAL A 189 -7.12 0.70 12.85
CA VAL A 189 -8.03 0.59 11.70
C VAL A 189 -9.03 -0.55 11.92
N GLU A 190 -8.55 -1.75 12.22
CA GLU A 190 -9.38 -2.96 12.16
C GLU A 190 -10.23 -3.18 13.40
N SER A 191 -9.99 -2.44 14.49
CA SER A 191 -10.95 -2.34 15.59
C SER A 191 -12.11 -1.38 15.30
N ARG A 192 -11.94 -0.44 14.35
CA ARG A 192 -12.96 0.56 14.00
C ARG A 192 -13.77 0.18 12.76
N TYR A 193 -13.14 -0.44 11.78
CA TYR A 193 -13.74 -0.82 10.51
C TYR A 193 -13.79 -2.34 10.37
N HIS A 194 -14.91 -2.87 9.86
CA HIS A 194 -15.17 -4.31 9.83
C HIS A 194 -14.37 -4.97 8.69
N THR A 195 -13.22 -5.54 9.03
CA THR A 195 -12.39 -6.36 8.14
C THR A 195 -12.61 -7.85 8.40
N TYR A 196 -11.82 -8.71 7.76
CA TYR A 196 -11.86 -10.15 8.06
C TYR A 196 -11.17 -10.53 9.38
N ALA A 197 -10.53 -9.59 10.08
CA ALA A 197 -9.97 -9.85 11.40
C ALA A 197 -11.10 -10.04 12.42
N THR A 198 -11.10 -11.17 13.16
CA THR A 198 -12.09 -11.42 14.21
C THR A 198 -11.86 -10.57 15.45
N ASP A 199 -10.60 -10.24 15.70
CA ASP A 199 -10.13 -9.32 16.74
C ASP A 199 -8.75 -8.76 16.30
N THR A 200 -8.24 -7.80 17.06
CA THR A 200 -6.96 -7.13 16.78
C THR A 200 -5.81 -7.69 17.61
N THR A 201 -5.93 -8.92 18.12
CA THR A 201 -4.77 -9.63 18.71
C THR A 201 -3.79 -10.03 17.61
N PRO A 202 -2.51 -10.28 17.94
CA PRO A 202 -1.55 -10.79 16.96
C PRO A 202 -2.04 -12.05 16.23
N GLU A 203 -2.71 -12.96 16.94
CA GLU A 203 -3.25 -14.20 16.36
C GLU A 203 -4.43 -13.90 15.41
N GLY A 204 -5.36 -13.03 15.81
CA GLY A 204 -6.50 -12.63 15.00
C GLY A 204 -6.09 -11.93 13.70
N LEU A 205 -5.13 -11.01 13.79
CA LEU A 205 -4.60 -10.28 12.63
C LEU A 205 -3.86 -11.20 11.66
N LYS A 206 -3.04 -12.13 12.17
CA LYS A 206 -2.36 -13.15 11.35
C LYS A 206 -3.33 -14.10 10.67
N ALA A 207 -4.41 -14.49 11.36
CA ALA A 207 -5.42 -15.37 10.80
C ALA A 207 -6.19 -14.75 9.62
N SER A 208 -6.26 -13.42 9.55
CA SER A 208 -6.94 -12.70 8.48
C SER A 208 -6.01 -12.14 7.39
N ARG A 209 -4.72 -12.52 7.40
CA ARG A 209 -3.69 -11.96 6.49
C ARG A 209 -4.03 -12.05 5.00
N ASP A 210 -4.75 -13.09 4.59
CA ASP A 210 -5.12 -13.31 3.17
C ASP A 210 -6.16 -12.28 2.66
N HIS A 211 -6.68 -11.43 3.56
CA HIS A 211 -7.61 -10.34 3.27
C HIS A 211 -6.99 -8.95 3.43
N ARG A 212 -5.67 -8.89 3.66
CA ARG A 212 -4.89 -7.67 3.88
C ARG A 212 -3.84 -7.51 2.79
N GLY A 213 -3.76 -6.32 2.22
CA GLY A 213 -2.73 -5.96 1.26
C GLY A 213 -1.96 -4.72 1.69
N PHE A 214 -0.73 -4.59 1.20
CA PHE A 214 0.09 -3.40 1.39
C PHE A 214 0.73 -3.02 0.05
N GLY A 215 0.76 -1.73 -0.24
CA GLY A 215 1.43 -1.19 -1.41
C GLY A 215 1.86 0.27 -1.21
N GLY A 216 2.59 0.80 -2.17
CA GLY A 216 3.00 2.20 -2.13
C GLY A 216 3.80 2.62 -3.35
N PHE A 217 3.93 3.94 -3.53
CA PHE A 217 4.58 4.55 -4.68
C PHE A 217 5.95 5.12 -4.31
N SER A 218 6.99 4.88 -5.12
CA SER A 218 8.35 5.42 -4.92
C SER A 218 8.94 5.02 -3.56
N ILE A 219 9.18 5.94 -2.62
CA ILE A 219 9.55 5.58 -1.23
C ILE A 219 8.48 4.69 -0.57
N GLY A 220 7.20 4.85 -0.91
CA GLY A 220 6.16 3.93 -0.47
C GLY A 220 6.34 2.51 -1.00
N SER A 221 7.01 2.33 -2.15
CA SER A 221 7.40 0.99 -2.63
C SER A 221 8.54 0.41 -1.79
N VAL A 222 9.46 1.24 -1.27
CA VAL A 222 10.46 0.81 -0.28
C VAL A 222 9.76 0.36 1.00
N ASN A 223 8.79 1.15 1.49
CA ASN A 223 7.96 0.76 2.63
C ASN A 223 7.25 -0.58 2.38
N THR A 224 6.75 -0.81 1.16
CA THR A 224 6.16 -2.11 0.78
C THR A 224 7.14 -3.26 0.93
N TRP A 225 8.40 -3.09 0.49
CA TRP A 225 9.44 -4.12 0.67
C TRP A 225 9.85 -4.31 2.12
N CYS A 226 9.90 -3.25 2.92
CA CYS A 226 10.15 -3.34 4.36
C CYS A 226 9.02 -4.07 5.09
N THR A 227 7.76 -3.76 4.76
CA THR A 227 6.58 -4.51 5.24
C THR A 227 6.66 -5.98 4.84
N PHE A 228 6.99 -6.29 3.59
CA PHE A 228 7.18 -7.68 3.17
C PHE A 228 8.28 -8.40 3.97
N ARG A 229 9.36 -7.69 4.32
CA ARG A 229 10.49 -8.25 5.09
C ARG A 229 10.15 -8.49 6.55
N TYR A 230 9.42 -7.58 7.19
CA TYR A 230 9.24 -7.57 8.65
C TYR A 230 7.84 -7.97 9.13
N ALA A 231 6.84 -7.92 8.24
CA ALA A 231 5.43 -8.00 8.60
C ALA A 231 4.61 -8.98 7.74
N LEU A 232 5.25 -9.90 7.00
CA LEU A 232 4.56 -10.83 6.06
C LEU A 232 3.46 -11.70 6.69
N ASP A 233 3.58 -11.97 7.99
CA ASP A 233 2.59 -12.76 8.74
C ASP A 233 1.28 -11.99 8.97
N TYR A 234 1.30 -10.66 8.85
CA TYR A 234 0.19 -9.75 9.11
C TYR A 234 -0.44 -9.29 7.79
#